data_AF-A0A4V3XFF5-F1
#
_entry.id   AF-A0A4V3XFF5-F1
#
_cell.length_a   1.000
_cell.length_b   1.000
_cell.length_c   1.000
_cell.angle_alpha   90.00
_cell.angle_beta   90.00
_cell.angle_gamma   90.00
#
_symmetry.space_group_name_H-M   'P 1'
#
loop_
_entity.id
_entity.type
_entity.pdbx_description
1 polymer ?
#
loop_
_entity_poly.entity_id
_entity_poly.type
_entity_poly.pdbx_seq_one_letter_code
_entity_poly.pdbx_strand_id
1 'polypeptide(L)'
;MFSNGLEYEARLTTPFAPPTVTLKQIHDAVPKHLLQRSNVKAALYVLRDIILAAIFLVLATKIDTVTSIIIPGGGWSNRLLKAGLWGVYWWFQGLVGGGIFCLGHDAGHGTLFDSSVLNHVVGFVLHSFLLIPYYAWRQTHHAHHKATGSIERDENYVPHFRTDYNLPPLEKARRADYAEVFEETPIWTLARVLIMQGFGWWLYLSQNTLGSRMYPPGTNHFNPNSLLFKKHQRNSIIMSDIGISAMAALLSYAARQVGWMAIMKYYFIPYIMTNHWIVMFTYLHHSDPTIPHYFGNEWTFLRGAAATVDRPLLGWMGRFFLHNISHDHVAHHFFVGAPFYNGPAITRCIRGVLKDEYNFDSTNTFYALWRSFSQCLFIEEFGGIVFYKNKYGEVARELAEGALGQLAPQNVRYDTRGHGRSGKPDTPDAHLSRLYADDFMAVVHAFALKNPIFVSWSNGGLIAADICANVGPLPISGIFYLSALPHAFSLITGGATPYLLSVIASCEDLLTTTAGLLRMVDGCFASPHALPPTFQLRCFYAGMQTLQSKEVRNAAARRSQDVDKLWENMELDGKVLEREVRPHAKNFDVKVVEGRGHALFWEIPQDTAKVIIEFVTRAWKDTYDDVSA
;
A
#
# COMPACT_ATOMS: atom_id res chain seq x y z
N MET A 1 24.72 -23.55 8.80
CA MET A 1 24.21 -22.37 9.56
C MET A 1 24.13 -21.13 8.68
N PHE A 2 25.09 -20.91 7.77
CA PHE A 2 25.12 -19.79 6.83
C PHE A 2 24.74 -20.19 5.40
N SER A 3 23.62 -20.91 5.27
CA SER A 3 23.07 -21.31 3.97
C SER A 3 21.58 -21.05 3.99
N ASN A 4 21.00 -20.74 2.84
CA ASN A 4 19.56 -20.61 2.73
C ASN A 4 18.88 -21.97 2.93
N GLY A 5 17.62 -21.92 3.38
CA GLY A 5 16.72 -23.06 3.41
C GLY A 5 16.35 -23.52 2.00
N LEU A 6 16.04 -24.79 1.83
CA LEU A 6 15.66 -25.37 0.53
C LEU A 6 14.42 -24.70 -0.05
N GLU A 7 13.49 -24.26 0.81
CA GLU A 7 12.25 -23.60 0.40
C GLU A 7 12.51 -22.19 -0.13
N TYR A 8 13.52 -21.50 0.41
CA TYR A 8 13.97 -20.21 -0.11
C TYR A 8 14.64 -20.38 -1.47
N GLU A 9 15.59 -21.31 -1.59
CA GLU A 9 16.28 -21.60 -2.86
C GLU A 9 15.30 -22.00 -3.98
N ALA A 10 14.30 -22.82 -3.66
CA ALA A 10 13.26 -23.21 -4.61
C ALA A 10 12.49 -21.99 -5.15
N ARG A 11 12.14 -21.02 -4.28
CA ARG A 11 11.44 -19.79 -4.69
C ARG A 11 12.29 -18.89 -5.59
N LEU A 12 13.63 -18.84 -5.41
CA LEU A 12 14.50 -18.07 -6.29
C LEU A 12 14.44 -18.56 -7.73
N THR A 13 14.31 -19.87 -7.92
CA THR A 13 14.26 -20.50 -9.25
C THR A 13 12.87 -20.54 -9.88
N THR A 14 11.83 -20.13 -9.15
CA THR A 14 10.44 -20.21 -9.61
C THR A 14 9.87 -18.81 -9.79
N PRO A 15 9.55 -18.38 -11.03
CA PRO A 15 8.91 -17.09 -11.27
C PRO A 15 7.64 -16.91 -10.43
N PHE A 16 7.40 -15.70 -9.94
CA PHE A 16 6.26 -15.40 -9.09
C PHE A 16 4.98 -15.22 -9.91
N ALA A 17 3.94 -15.97 -9.57
CA ALA A 17 2.57 -15.68 -9.96
C ALA A 17 1.74 -15.40 -8.71
N PRO A 18 0.78 -14.46 -8.75
CA PRO A 18 -0.10 -14.20 -7.62
C PRO A 18 -0.92 -15.44 -7.25
N PRO A 19 -1.23 -15.62 -5.96
CA PRO A 19 -2.06 -16.71 -5.51
C PRO A 19 -3.39 -16.84 -6.28
N THR A 20 -3.66 -18.02 -6.80
CA THR A 20 -4.89 -18.31 -7.57
C THR A 20 -6.05 -18.77 -6.68
N VAL A 21 -5.75 -19.10 -5.42
CA VAL A 21 -6.74 -19.50 -4.42
C VAL A 21 -7.68 -18.35 -4.08
N THR A 22 -8.92 -18.69 -3.73
CA THR A 22 -9.92 -17.72 -3.26
C THR A 22 -9.93 -17.62 -1.75
N LEU A 23 -10.35 -16.47 -1.20
CA LEU A 23 -10.54 -16.32 0.25
C LEU A 23 -11.50 -17.36 0.81
N LYS A 24 -12.53 -17.72 0.04
CA LYS A 24 -13.49 -18.76 0.44
C LYS A 24 -12.82 -20.12 0.63
N GLN A 25 -11.93 -20.53 -0.28
CA GLN A 25 -11.18 -21.79 -0.12
C GLN A 25 -10.28 -21.77 1.13
N ILE A 26 -9.63 -20.65 1.43
CA ILE A 26 -8.82 -20.48 2.64
C ILE A 26 -9.69 -20.62 3.89
N HIS A 27 -10.82 -19.91 3.94
CA HIS A 27 -11.75 -19.96 5.08
C HIS A 27 -12.40 -21.34 5.25
N ASP A 28 -12.83 -22.00 4.17
CA ASP A 28 -13.50 -23.31 4.21
C ASP A 28 -12.55 -24.43 4.67
N ALA A 29 -11.24 -24.27 4.47
CA ALA A 29 -10.25 -25.24 4.91
C ALA A 29 -10.00 -25.26 6.42
N VAL A 30 -10.39 -24.21 7.16
CA VAL A 30 -10.12 -24.08 8.60
C VAL A 30 -11.36 -24.44 9.42
N PRO A 31 -11.32 -25.53 10.22
CA PRO A 31 -12.44 -25.89 11.08
C PRO A 31 -12.81 -24.80 12.09
N LYS A 32 -14.12 -24.53 12.24
CA LYS A 32 -14.63 -23.47 13.13
C LYS A 32 -14.19 -23.59 14.59
N HIS A 33 -13.95 -24.80 15.09
CA HIS A 33 -13.49 -25.01 16.47
C HIS A 33 -12.07 -24.45 16.71
N LEU A 34 -11.24 -24.31 15.66
CA LEU A 34 -9.92 -23.68 15.76
C LEU A 34 -10.01 -22.16 15.93
N LEU A 35 -11.17 -21.56 15.64
CA LEU A 35 -11.41 -20.13 15.83
C LEU A 35 -11.94 -19.82 17.24
N GLN A 36 -12.23 -20.85 18.04
CA GLN A 36 -12.77 -20.68 19.39
C GLN A 36 -11.67 -20.37 20.40
N ARG A 37 -11.96 -19.41 21.27
CA ARG A 37 -11.06 -18.97 22.34
C ARG A 37 -11.33 -19.79 23.60
N SER A 38 -10.35 -19.81 24.48
CA SER A 38 -10.40 -20.46 25.79
C SER A 38 -9.79 -19.52 26.82
N ASN A 39 -10.64 -18.90 27.63
CA ASN A 39 -10.21 -17.97 28.67
C ASN A 39 -9.21 -18.61 29.66
N VAL A 40 -9.39 -19.91 29.96
CA VAL A 40 -8.49 -20.66 30.83
C VAL A 40 -7.11 -20.80 30.20
N LYS A 41 -7.02 -21.27 28.93
CA LYS A 41 -5.72 -21.40 28.25
C LYS A 41 -5.01 -20.05 28.15
N ALA A 42 -5.73 -19.01 27.77
CA ALA A 42 -5.20 -17.65 27.68
C ALA A 42 -4.65 -17.15 29.02
N ALA A 43 -5.42 -17.30 30.10
CA ALA A 43 -4.98 -16.93 31.44
C ALA A 43 -3.74 -17.72 31.89
N LEU A 44 -3.66 -19.02 31.56
CA LEU A 44 -2.49 -19.84 31.86
C LEU A 44 -1.23 -19.37 31.12
N TYR A 45 -1.34 -18.93 29.86
CA TYR A 45 -0.20 -18.36 29.13
C TYR A 45 0.26 -17.02 29.70
N VAL A 46 -0.68 -16.13 30.04
CA VAL A 46 -0.36 -14.86 30.72
C VAL A 46 0.34 -15.13 32.05
N LEU A 47 -0.19 -16.04 32.87
CA LEU A 47 0.40 -16.41 34.14
C LEU A 47 1.79 -17.04 33.97
N ARG A 48 1.94 -17.95 32.99
CA ARG A 48 3.22 -18.58 32.66
C ARG A 48 4.30 -17.55 32.38
N ASP A 49 4.03 -16.57 31.53
CA ASP A 49 5.03 -15.59 31.11
C ASP A 49 5.40 -14.64 32.27
N ILE A 50 4.42 -14.25 33.10
CA ILE A 50 4.67 -13.47 34.33
C ILE A 50 5.54 -14.26 35.31
N ILE A 51 5.24 -15.55 35.52
CA ILE A 51 6.04 -16.43 36.39
C ILE A 51 7.45 -16.60 35.84
N LEU A 52 7.62 -16.82 34.53
CA LEU A 52 8.93 -16.95 33.91
C LEU A 52 9.75 -15.66 34.06
N ALA A 53 9.13 -14.50 33.83
CA ALA A 53 9.78 -13.20 34.05
C ALA A 53 10.23 -13.03 35.51
N ALA A 54 9.38 -13.41 36.48
CA ALA A 54 9.72 -13.35 37.89
C ALA A 54 10.85 -14.33 38.27
N ILE A 55 10.82 -15.56 37.75
CA ILE A 55 11.86 -16.56 37.99
C ILE A 55 13.21 -16.07 37.48
N PHE A 56 13.29 -15.61 36.23
CA PHE A 56 14.55 -15.11 35.67
C PHE A 56 15.06 -13.88 36.43
N LEU A 57 14.16 -12.96 36.83
CA LEU A 57 14.52 -11.82 37.66
C LEU A 57 15.11 -12.27 39.01
N VAL A 58 14.44 -13.20 39.70
CA VAL A 58 14.92 -13.75 40.98
C VAL A 58 16.27 -14.43 40.81
N LEU A 59 16.46 -15.25 39.77
CA LEU A 59 17.75 -15.87 39.46
C LEU A 59 18.84 -14.83 39.19
N ALA A 60 18.51 -13.74 38.50
CA ALA A 60 19.44 -12.64 38.24
C ALA A 60 19.93 -11.99 39.54
N THR A 61 19.07 -11.86 40.56
CA THR A 61 19.49 -11.34 41.89
C THR A 61 20.53 -12.21 42.58
N LYS A 62 20.68 -13.48 42.17
CA LYS A 62 21.63 -14.43 42.74
C LYS A 62 22.95 -14.49 41.99
N ILE A 63 23.10 -13.82 40.85
CA ILE A 63 24.34 -13.87 40.02
C ILE A 63 25.58 -13.52 40.84
N ASP A 64 25.51 -12.47 41.66
CA ASP A 64 26.65 -12.01 42.45
C ASP A 64 27.04 -13.01 43.54
N THR A 65 26.05 -13.64 44.17
CA THR A 65 26.25 -14.72 45.15
C THR A 65 26.82 -15.97 44.49
N VAL A 66 26.27 -16.38 43.35
CA VAL A 66 26.71 -17.59 42.65
C VAL A 66 28.15 -17.44 42.14
N THR A 67 28.50 -16.30 41.55
CA THR A 67 29.85 -16.10 41.04
C THR A 67 30.91 -16.00 42.15
N SER A 68 30.56 -15.45 43.32
CA SER A 68 31.48 -15.39 44.46
C SER A 68 31.71 -16.76 45.12
N ILE A 69 30.71 -17.66 45.07
CA ILE A 69 30.85 -19.05 45.53
C ILE A 69 31.71 -19.87 44.54
N ILE A 70 31.46 -19.75 43.23
CA ILE A 70 32.16 -20.56 42.22
C ILE A 70 33.62 -20.13 42.07
N ILE A 71 33.90 -18.81 42.10
CA ILE A 71 35.26 -18.27 41.98
C ILE A 71 35.53 -17.35 43.18
N PRO A 72 35.90 -17.91 44.34
CA PRO A 72 36.27 -17.13 45.52
C PRO A 72 37.53 -16.29 45.25
N GLY A 73 37.55 -15.04 45.71
CA GLY A 73 38.71 -14.14 45.56
C GLY A 73 38.68 -13.19 44.36
N GLY A 74 37.70 -13.32 43.46
CA GLY A 74 37.51 -12.40 42.33
C GLY A 74 38.50 -12.62 41.17
N GLY A 75 38.78 -11.57 40.39
CA GLY A 75 39.66 -11.63 39.22
C GLY A 75 38.93 -11.62 37.87
N TRP A 76 39.69 -11.73 36.77
CA TRP A 76 39.15 -11.63 35.40
C TRP A 76 38.18 -12.77 35.07
N SER A 77 38.43 -13.99 35.56
CA SER A 77 37.58 -15.16 35.36
C SER A 77 36.20 -15.00 36.02
N ASN A 78 36.16 -14.45 37.26
CA ASN A 78 34.90 -14.10 37.93
C ASN A 78 34.12 -13.04 37.14
N ARG A 79 34.79 -12.01 36.62
CA ARG A 79 34.15 -10.98 35.77
C ARG A 79 33.56 -11.57 34.49
N LEU A 80 34.27 -12.49 33.83
CA LEU A 80 33.77 -13.17 32.63
C LEU A 80 32.58 -14.07 32.94
N LEU A 81 32.63 -14.87 34.00
CA LEU A 81 31.49 -15.69 34.43
C LEU A 81 30.27 -14.82 34.74
N LYS A 82 30.48 -13.73 35.48
CA LYS A 82 29.45 -12.75 35.81
C LYS A 82 28.84 -12.13 34.55
N ALA A 83 29.66 -11.69 33.61
CA ALA A 83 29.20 -11.16 32.34
C ALA A 83 28.40 -12.20 31.53
N GLY A 84 28.86 -13.45 31.50
CA GLY A 84 28.14 -14.56 30.86
C GLY A 84 26.76 -14.81 31.47
N LEU A 85 26.65 -14.88 32.80
CA LEU A 85 25.38 -15.06 33.50
C LEU A 85 24.42 -13.88 33.30
N TRP A 86 24.94 -12.64 33.27
CA TRP A 86 24.15 -11.46 32.91
C TRP A 86 23.64 -11.54 31.46
N GLY A 87 24.49 -11.96 30.52
CA GLY A 87 24.10 -12.18 29.12
C GLY A 87 23.00 -13.23 28.98
N VAL A 88 23.09 -14.35 29.72
CA VAL A 88 22.04 -15.38 29.77
C VAL A 88 20.73 -14.80 30.30
N TYR A 89 20.77 -14.05 31.42
CA TYR A 89 19.58 -13.38 31.93
C TYR A 89 18.96 -12.42 30.91
N TRP A 90 19.75 -11.52 30.32
CA TRP A 90 19.24 -10.54 29.36
C TRP A 90 18.63 -11.19 28.13
N TRP A 91 19.23 -12.28 27.64
CA TRP A 91 18.70 -13.07 26.52
C TRP A 91 17.33 -13.66 26.83
N PHE A 92 17.22 -14.44 27.90
CA PHE A 92 15.98 -15.14 28.26
C PHE A 92 14.90 -14.18 28.76
N GLN A 93 15.26 -13.18 29.56
CA GLN A 93 14.32 -12.15 30.00
C GLN A 93 13.78 -11.34 28.82
N GLY A 94 14.63 -11.03 27.84
CA GLY A 94 14.22 -10.40 26.58
C GLY A 94 13.24 -11.27 25.79
N LEU A 95 13.50 -12.58 25.68
CA LEU A 95 12.59 -13.52 25.00
C LEU A 95 11.23 -13.61 25.70
N VAL A 96 11.21 -13.66 27.03
CA VAL A 96 9.96 -13.62 27.81
C VAL A 96 9.23 -12.29 27.59
N GLY A 97 9.96 -11.16 27.55
CA GLY A 97 9.39 -9.86 27.19
C GLY A 97 8.76 -9.85 25.80
N GLY A 98 9.43 -10.48 24.80
CA GLY A 98 8.86 -10.69 23.47
C GLY A 98 7.58 -11.54 23.51
N GLY A 99 7.52 -12.56 24.35
CA GLY A 99 6.31 -13.35 24.60
C GLY A 99 5.16 -12.53 25.20
N ILE A 100 5.47 -11.70 26.20
CA ILE A 100 4.51 -10.77 26.81
C ILE A 100 3.98 -9.79 25.76
N PHE A 101 4.82 -9.31 24.85
CA PHE A 101 4.37 -8.50 23.72
C PHE A 101 3.38 -9.25 22.84
N CYS A 102 3.67 -10.50 22.45
CA CYS A 102 2.78 -11.33 21.63
C CYS A 102 1.42 -11.55 22.32
N LEU A 103 1.38 -11.76 23.65
CA LEU A 103 0.12 -11.86 24.39
C LEU A 103 -0.66 -10.54 24.37
N GLY A 104 0.01 -9.40 24.55
CA GLY A 104 -0.63 -8.10 24.41
C GLY A 104 -1.08 -7.79 22.98
N HIS A 105 -0.38 -8.30 21.97
CA HIS A 105 -0.75 -8.25 20.55
C HIS A 105 -2.08 -8.99 20.29
N ASP A 106 -2.20 -10.24 20.76
CA ASP A 106 -3.44 -11.03 20.64
C ASP A 106 -4.59 -10.41 21.43
N ALA A 107 -4.30 -9.83 22.61
CA ALA A 107 -5.27 -9.05 23.34
C ALA A 107 -5.71 -7.80 22.55
N GLY A 108 -4.80 -7.17 21.81
CA GLY A 108 -5.08 -6.08 20.86
C GLY A 108 -6.07 -6.50 19.78
N HIS A 109 -5.91 -7.71 19.22
CA HIS A 109 -6.86 -8.29 18.27
C HIS A 109 -8.19 -8.74 18.91
N GLY A 110 -8.26 -8.81 20.24
CA GLY A 110 -9.43 -9.30 20.97
C GLY A 110 -9.58 -10.83 20.89
N THR A 111 -8.49 -11.55 20.64
CA THR A 111 -8.49 -13.01 20.45
C THR A 111 -7.99 -13.77 21.67
N LEU A 112 -7.33 -13.09 22.61
CA LEU A 112 -6.82 -13.74 23.81
C LEU A 112 -7.96 -14.21 24.72
N PHE A 113 -8.98 -13.37 24.93
CA PHE A 113 -10.16 -13.69 25.75
C PHE A 113 -11.48 -13.50 24.98
N ASP A 114 -12.58 -14.07 25.49
CA ASP A 114 -13.92 -13.80 24.97
C ASP A 114 -14.40 -12.37 25.30
N SER A 115 -13.99 -11.85 26.46
CA SER A 115 -14.36 -10.51 26.91
C SER A 115 -13.47 -9.44 26.30
N SER A 116 -14.06 -8.51 25.55
CA SER A 116 -13.35 -7.34 25.01
C SER A 116 -12.71 -6.48 26.11
N VAL A 117 -13.41 -6.29 27.23
CA VAL A 117 -12.87 -5.53 28.37
C VAL A 117 -11.64 -6.21 28.94
N LEU A 118 -11.68 -7.54 29.11
CA LEU A 118 -10.54 -8.28 29.65
C LEU A 118 -9.33 -8.23 28.72
N ASN A 119 -9.55 -8.36 27.41
CA ASN A 119 -8.50 -8.15 26.40
C ASN A 119 -7.88 -6.75 26.51
N HIS A 120 -8.69 -5.71 26.62
CA HIS A 120 -8.17 -4.35 26.74
C HIS A 120 -7.40 -4.11 28.04
N VAL A 121 -7.90 -4.61 29.18
CA VAL A 121 -7.20 -4.49 30.46
C VAL A 121 -5.88 -5.24 30.44
N VAL A 122 -5.89 -6.52 30.05
CA VAL A 122 -4.66 -7.35 30.02
C VAL A 122 -3.66 -6.79 29.03
N GLY A 123 -4.08 -6.50 27.80
CA GLY A 123 -3.20 -5.94 26.77
C GLY A 123 -2.60 -4.59 27.20
N PHE A 124 -3.40 -3.71 27.79
CA PHE A 124 -2.93 -2.41 28.30
C PHE A 124 -1.88 -2.58 29.40
N VAL A 125 -2.09 -3.47 30.37
CA VAL A 125 -1.12 -3.72 31.45
C VAL A 125 0.17 -4.32 30.90
N LEU A 126 0.08 -5.36 30.07
CA LEU A 126 1.24 -6.05 29.51
C LEU A 126 2.09 -5.13 28.62
N HIS A 127 1.46 -4.37 27.74
CA HIS A 127 2.18 -3.44 26.87
C HIS A 127 2.70 -2.21 27.62
N SER A 128 1.96 -1.67 28.59
CA SER A 128 2.48 -0.55 29.43
C SER A 128 3.71 -0.99 30.23
N PHE A 129 3.72 -2.22 30.75
CA PHE A 129 4.89 -2.81 31.40
C PHE A 129 6.11 -2.88 30.48
N LEU A 130 5.91 -2.99 29.17
CA LEU A 130 6.98 -2.96 28.17
C LEU A 130 7.19 -1.56 27.56
N LEU A 131 6.62 -0.50 28.12
CA LEU A 131 6.68 0.87 27.56
C LEU A 131 6.17 0.96 26.11
N ILE A 132 5.16 0.14 25.78
CA ILE A 132 4.50 0.11 24.47
C ILE A 132 3.16 0.83 24.59
N PRO A 133 2.87 1.82 23.72
CA PRO A 133 1.61 2.55 23.77
C PRO A 133 0.47 1.69 23.19
N TYR A 134 -0.12 0.85 24.05
CA TYR A 134 -1.04 -0.24 23.67
C TYR A 134 -2.11 0.15 22.63
N TYR A 135 -2.93 1.17 22.91
CA TYR A 135 -4.02 1.52 22.00
C TYR A 135 -3.51 2.18 20.73
N ALA A 136 -2.44 2.97 20.82
CA ALA A 136 -1.84 3.62 19.67
C ALA A 136 -1.29 2.59 18.68
N TRP A 137 -0.40 1.71 19.16
CA TRP A 137 0.17 0.63 18.37
C TRP A 137 -0.92 -0.33 17.88
N ARG A 138 -1.93 -0.65 18.69
CA ARG A 138 -3.07 -1.46 18.26
C ARG A 138 -3.79 -0.87 17.04
N GLN A 139 -3.97 0.46 16.95
CA GLN A 139 -4.67 1.04 15.80
C GLN A 139 -3.85 0.92 14.52
N THR A 140 -2.56 1.24 14.56
CA THR A 140 -1.68 1.14 13.38
C THR A 140 -1.47 -0.32 12.99
N HIS A 141 -1.31 -1.23 13.96
CA HIS A 141 -1.23 -2.67 13.70
C HIS A 141 -2.54 -3.24 13.09
N HIS A 142 -3.70 -2.75 13.50
CA HIS A 142 -4.97 -3.11 12.86
C HIS A 142 -5.10 -2.57 11.43
N ALA A 143 -4.50 -1.42 11.12
CA ALA A 143 -4.45 -0.89 9.77
C ALA A 143 -3.48 -1.69 8.89
N HIS A 144 -2.31 -2.07 9.43
CA HIS A 144 -1.37 -3.02 8.82
C HIS A 144 -2.06 -4.33 8.40
N HIS A 145 -2.80 -5.00 9.29
CA HIS A 145 -3.51 -6.24 8.93
C HIS A 145 -4.54 -6.08 7.82
N LYS A 146 -5.10 -4.88 7.63
CA LYS A 146 -6.07 -4.61 6.55
C LYS A 146 -5.41 -4.32 5.21
N ALA A 147 -4.13 -3.94 5.20
CA ALA A 147 -3.44 -3.38 4.05
C ALA A 147 -2.07 -4.00 3.78
N THR A 148 -1.71 -5.10 4.47
CA THR A 148 -0.34 -5.61 4.43
C THR A 148 0.13 -5.87 2.99
N GLY A 149 1.36 -5.48 2.67
CA GLY A 149 1.93 -5.60 1.32
C GLY A 149 1.39 -4.57 0.29
N SER A 150 0.47 -3.67 0.66
CA SER A 150 0.07 -2.52 -0.18
C SER A 150 1.05 -1.38 0.03
N ILE A 151 1.70 -0.92 -1.04
CA ILE A 151 2.67 0.19 -0.94
C ILE A 151 2.02 1.49 -0.45
N GLU A 152 0.75 1.71 -0.79
CA GLU A 152 0.04 2.96 -0.49
C GLU A 152 -0.57 2.98 0.91
N ARG A 153 -0.82 1.82 1.52
CA ARG A 153 -1.70 1.70 2.70
C ARG A 153 -1.13 0.86 3.83
N ASP A 154 -0.06 0.09 3.62
CA ASP A 154 0.58 -0.62 4.72
C ASP A 154 1.21 0.38 5.70
N GLU A 155 1.26 0.01 6.98
CA GLU A 155 1.62 0.86 8.13
C GLU A 155 2.99 0.53 8.70
N ASN A 156 3.63 -0.53 8.22
CA ASN A 156 4.89 -1.00 8.77
C ASN A 156 5.75 -1.69 7.71
N TYR A 157 7.06 -1.47 7.78
CA TYR A 157 8.07 -1.97 6.83
C TYR A 157 7.78 -1.63 5.36
N VAL A 158 7.19 -0.47 5.09
CA VAL A 158 7.01 0.01 3.72
C VAL A 158 8.39 0.22 3.09
N PRO A 159 8.71 -0.45 1.96
CA PRO A 159 10.03 -0.37 1.33
C PRO A 159 10.41 1.06 0.94
N HIS A 160 11.72 1.32 0.90
CA HIS A 160 12.26 2.50 0.25
C HIS A 160 12.08 2.41 -1.26
N PHE A 161 11.90 3.57 -1.90
CA PHE A 161 11.87 3.69 -3.34
C PHE A 161 13.25 4.02 -3.87
N ARG A 162 13.41 3.77 -5.17
CA ARG A 162 14.57 4.21 -5.93
C ARG A 162 14.88 5.70 -5.74
N THR A 163 13.85 6.55 -5.70
CA THR A 163 14.01 8.01 -5.57
C THR A 163 14.44 8.45 -4.17
N ASP A 164 14.10 7.70 -3.11
CA ASP A 164 14.57 7.98 -1.74
C ASP A 164 16.10 7.94 -1.65
N TYR A 165 16.74 7.19 -2.55
CA TYR A 165 18.18 7.04 -2.67
C TYR A 165 18.81 7.95 -3.74
N ASN A 166 18.03 8.84 -4.37
CA ASN A 166 18.48 9.69 -5.48
C ASN A 166 19.08 8.92 -6.66
N LEU A 167 18.68 7.67 -6.88
CA LEU A 167 19.15 6.87 -8.00
C LEU A 167 18.55 7.39 -9.33
N PRO A 168 19.32 7.42 -10.44
CA PRO A 168 18.85 7.93 -11.74
C PRO A 168 17.72 7.07 -12.31
N PRO A 169 16.92 7.45 -13.32
CA PRO A 169 15.88 6.57 -13.90
C PRO A 169 16.42 5.18 -14.31
N LEU A 170 15.58 4.14 -14.25
CA LEU A 170 15.98 2.73 -14.48
C LEU A 170 16.72 2.54 -15.81
N GLU A 171 16.23 3.14 -16.89
CA GLU A 171 16.81 3.11 -18.25
C GLU A 171 18.24 3.68 -18.32
N LYS A 172 18.59 4.58 -17.39
CA LYS A 172 19.89 5.26 -17.33
C LYS A 172 20.79 4.73 -16.23
N ALA A 173 20.26 3.85 -15.39
CA ALA A 173 20.94 3.33 -14.21
C ALA A 173 22.12 2.46 -14.60
N ARG A 174 23.28 2.76 -14.04
CA ARG A 174 24.52 1.99 -14.20
C ARG A 174 24.90 1.36 -12.88
N ARG A 175 25.72 0.31 -12.97
CA ARG A 175 26.27 -0.38 -11.79
C ARG A 175 26.98 0.58 -10.81
N ALA A 176 27.63 1.63 -11.34
CA ALA A 176 28.32 2.64 -10.55
C ALA A 176 27.37 3.43 -9.64
N ASP A 177 26.16 3.75 -10.09
CA ASP A 177 25.18 4.52 -9.30
C ASP A 177 24.75 3.73 -8.05
N TYR A 178 24.55 2.41 -8.20
CA TYR A 178 24.23 1.56 -7.06
C TYR A 178 25.43 1.35 -6.13
N ALA A 179 26.64 1.26 -6.68
CA ALA A 179 27.85 1.16 -5.87
C ALA A 179 28.06 2.42 -5.01
N GLU A 180 27.85 3.61 -5.58
CA GLU A 180 27.98 4.87 -4.83
C GLU A 180 27.05 4.94 -3.61
N VAL A 181 25.82 4.42 -3.75
CA VAL A 181 24.82 4.46 -2.66
C VAL A 181 24.94 3.26 -1.72
N PHE A 182 25.21 2.06 -2.23
CA PHE A 182 25.05 0.80 -1.50
C PHE A 182 26.33 -0.04 -1.39
N GLU A 183 27.48 0.42 -1.89
CA GLU A 183 28.76 -0.23 -1.62
C GLU A 183 29.16 0.00 -0.16
N GLU A 184 28.55 -0.81 0.70
CA GLU A 184 28.75 -0.77 2.13
C GLU A 184 29.74 -1.85 2.55
N THR A 185 30.63 -1.50 3.47
CA THR A 185 31.48 -2.50 4.15
C THR A 185 30.61 -3.36 5.09
N PRO A 186 30.96 -4.64 5.35
CA PRO A 186 30.19 -5.48 6.26
C PRO A 186 29.97 -4.84 7.65
N ILE A 187 30.92 -4.03 8.12
CA ILE A 187 30.78 -3.33 9.41
C ILE A 187 29.66 -2.28 9.39
N TRP A 188 29.39 -1.65 8.25
CA TRP A 188 28.31 -0.69 8.10
C TRP A 188 26.94 -1.35 8.01
N THR A 189 26.83 -2.48 7.29
CA THR A 189 25.62 -3.31 7.32
C THR A 189 25.32 -3.79 8.75
N LEU A 190 26.36 -4.21 9.49
CA LEU A 190 26.22 -4.56 10.91
C LEU A 190 25.73 -3.37 11.74
N ALA A 191 26.25 -2.16 11.51
CA ALA A 191 25.80 -0.95 12.21
C ALA A 191 24.31 -0.68 11.94
N ARG A 192 23.84 -0.79 10.70
CA ARG A 192 22.42 -0.65 10.33
C ARG A 192 21.55 -1.69 11.04
N VAL A 193 21.99 -2.95 11.07
CA VAL A 193 21.31 -4.02 11.82
C VAL A 193 21.21 -3.64 13.30
N LEU A 194 22.32 -3.25 13.94
CA LEU A 194 22.33 -2.90 15.36
C LEU A 194 21.46 -1.68 15.68
N ILE A 195 21.45 -0.66 14.81
CA ILE A 195 20.60 0.52 14.97
C ILE A 195 19.12 0.12 14.92
N MET A 196 18.71 -0.63 13.89
CA MET A 196 17.32 -1.03 13.75
C MET A 196 16.89 -1.97 14.89
N GLN A 197 17.74 -2.92 15.25
CA GLN A 197 17.44 -3.88 16.32
C GLN A 197 17.42 -3.24 17.72
N GLY A 198 18.25 -2.23 17.98
CA GLY A 198 18.29 -1.51 19.25
C GLY A 198 17.27 -0.38 19.38
N PHE A 199 17.05 0.37 18.30
CA PHE A 199 16.30 1.64 18.32
C PHE A 199 15.14 1.70 17.32
N GLY A 200 15.02 0.76 16.38
CA GLY A 200 14.00 0.77 15.33
C GLY A 200 12.57 0.84 15.89
N TRP A 201 12.30 0.18 17.01
CA TRP A 201 11.02 0.27 17.70
C TRP A 201 10.67 1.71 18.11
N TRP A 202 11.62 2.42 18.73
CA TRP A 202 11.40 3.80 19.16
C TRP A 202 11.35 4.78 17.99
N LEU A 203 12.16 4.56 16.95
CA LEU A 203 12.11 5.37 15.73
C LEU A 203 10.74 5.21 15.03
N TYR A 204 10.23 3.98 14.92
CA TYR A 204 8.88 3.73 14.42
C TYR A 204 7.81 4.45 15.25
N LEU A 205 7.82 4.30 16.58
CA LEU A 205 6.81 4.92 17.43
C LEU A 205 6.87 6.46 17.41
N SER A 206 8.06 7.04 17.42
CA SER A 206 8.27 8.49 17.56
C SER A 206 8.27 9.27 16.23
N GLN A 207 8.54 8.60 15.11
CA GLN A 207 8.72 9.25 13.81
C GLN A 207 7.97 8.56 12.66
N ASN A 208 7.28 7.44 12.94
CA ASN A 208 6.66 6.59 11.92
C ASN A 208 7.66 6.11 10.85
N THR A 209 8.93 5.92 11.23
CA THR A 209 9.99 5.44 10.33
C THR A 209 9.61 4.08 9.73
N LEU A 210 9.73 3.92 8.40
CA LEU A 210 9.25 2.76 7.63
C LEU A 210 7.73 2.49 7.74
N GLY A 211 6.95 3.45 8.25
CA GLY A 211 5.49 3.39 8.23
C GLY A 211 4.89 3.90 6.92
N SER A 212 3.56 4.04 6.88
CA SER A 212 2.86 4.47 5.67
C SER A 212 3.32 5.83 5.16
N ARG A 213 3.60 5.90 3.85
CA ARG A 213 3.96 7.14 3.13
C ARG A 213 2.79 8.10 2.97
N MET A 214 1.56 7.68 3.27
CA MET A 214 0.38 8.55 3.20
C MET A 214 0.40 9.66 4.27
N TYR A 215 1.26 9.51 5.28
CA TYR A 215 1.38 10.46 6.38
C TYR A 215 2.58 11.39 6.19
N PRO A 216 2.43 12.70 6.49
CA PRO A 216 3.54 13.64 6.44
C PRO A 216 4.57 13.36 7.56
N PRO A 217 5.82 13.82 7.38
CA PRO A 217 6.85 13.76 8.41
C PRO A 217 6.40 14.37 9.74
N GLY A 218 6.81 13.76 10.86
CA GLY A 218 6.44 14.18 12.22
C GLY A 218 5.20 13.48 12.80
N THR A 219 4.53 12.67 11.98
CA THR A 219 3.47 11.76 12.44
C THR A 219 4.05 10.72 13.42
N ASN A 220 3.37 10.48 14.54
CA ASN A 220 3.87 9.58 15.59
C ASN A 220 2.74 8.96 16.44
N HIS A 221 3.09 7.97 17.26
CA HIS A 221 2.16 7.17 18.05
C HIS A 221 1.76 7.80 19.39
N PHE A 222 2.44 8.88 19.82
CA PHE A 222 2.24 9.53 21.12
C PHE A 222 1.37 10.79 21.02
N ASN A 223 1.11 11.29 19.82
CA ASN A 223 0.23 12.45 19.64
C ASN A 223 -1.21 11.98 19.38
N PRO A 224 -2.19 12.26 20.27
CA PRO A 224 -3.58 11.90 20.02
C PRO A 224 -4.16 12.53 18.75
N ASN A 225 -3.63 13.67 18.31
CA ASN A 225 -4.05 14.34 17.08
C ASN A 225 -3.26 13.89 15.83
N SER A 226 -2.41 12.88 15.97
CA SER A 226 -1.67 12.28 14.86
C SER A 226 -2.59 11.79 13.75
N LEU A 227 -2.13 11.88 12.49
CA LEU A 227 -2.90 11.43 11.32
C LEU A 227 -3.03 9.90 11.25
N LEU A 228 -2.27 9.17 12.07
CA LEU A 228 -2.46 7.73 12.31
C LEU A 228 -3.84 7.41 12.89
N PHE A 229 -4.48 8.38 13.56
CA PHE A 229 -5.66 8.12 14.39
C PHE A 229 -6.88 8.93 13.97
N LYS A 230 -8.05 8.28 14.05
CA LYS A 230 -9.35 8.92 13.85
C LYS A 230 -9.74 9.72 15.09
N LYS A 231 -10.58 10.76 14.92
CA LYS A 231 -11.04 11.65 16.01
C LYS A 231 -11.62 10.89 17.23
N HIS A 232 -12.34 9.79 17.02
CA HIS A 232 -12.93 9.01 18.11
C HIS A 232 -11.92 8.13 18.88
N GLN A 233 -10.70 7.94 18.35
CA GLN A 233 -9.66 7.10 18.97
C GLN A 233 -8.76 7.90 19.93
N ARG A 234 -8.82 9.23 19.91
CA ARG A 234 -7.93 10.14 20.63
C ARG A 234 -7.81 9.84 22.13
N ASN A 235 -8.93 9.59 22.79
CA ASN A 235 -8.93 9.28 24.22
C ASN A 235 -8.19 7.98 24.53
N SER A 236 -8.23 6.98 23.63
CA SER A 236 -7.47 5.75 23.80
C SER A 236 -5.96 5.98 23.62
N ILE A 237 -5.56 6.94 22.79
CA ILE A 237 -4.14 7.33 22.65
C ILE A 237 -3.64 7.96 23.95
N ILE A 238 -4.40 8.90 24.52
CA ILE A 238 -4.11 9.50 25.82
C ILE A 238 -3.98 8.41 26.91
N MET A 239 -4.86 7.40 26.91
CA MET A 239 -4.73 6.28 27.84
C MET A 239 -3.42 5.52 27.68
N SER A 240 -2.93 5.35 26.44
CA SER A 240 -1.62 4.72 26.18
C SER A 240 -0.48 5.54 26.77
N ASP A 241 -0.53 6.87 26.59
CA ASP A 241 0.47 7.80 27.12
C ASP A 241 0.48 7.79 28.65
N ILE A 242 -0.69 7.70 29.28
CA ILE A 242 -0.83 7.52 30.74
C ILE A 242 -0.18 6.19 31.17
N GLY A 243 -0.41 5.10 30.45
CA GLY A 243 0.17 3.78 30.76
C GLY A 243 1.69 3.78 30.75
N ILE A 244 2.30 4.30 29.69
CA ILE A 244 3.76 4.38 29.59
C ILE A 244 4.34 5.37 30.61
N SER A 245 3.64 6.49 30.89
CA SER A 245 4.08 7.47 31.89
C SER A 245 4.02 6.89 33.30
N ALA A 246 2.99 6.11 33.63
CA ALA A 246 2.88 5.41 34.90
C ALA A 246 4.00 4.38 35.08
N MET A 247 4.32 3.61 34.04
CA MET A 247 5.44 2.67 34.09
C MET A 247 6.79 3.39 34.22
N ALA A 248 7.01 4.48 33.48
CA ALA A 248 8.22 5.30 33.60
C ALA A 248 8.37 5.91 35.01
N ALA A 249 7.27 6.36 35.62
CA ALA A 249 7.25 6.84 37.00
C ALA A 249 7.55 5.73 38.01
N LEU A 250 7.00 4.52 37.81
CA LEU A 250 7.29 3.35 38.63
C LEU A 250 8.78 2.97 38.56
N LEU A 251 9.36 2.93 37.36
CA LEU A 251 10.79 2.66 37.16
C LEU A 251 11.66 3.74 37.80
N SER A 252 11.28 5.01 37.67
CA SER A 252 11.99 6.13 38.30
C SER A 252 11.93 6.08 39.82
N TYR A 253 10.77 5.71 40.37
CA TYR A 253 10.62 5.49 41.81
C TYR A 253 11.48 4.31 42.27
N ALA A 254 11.42 3.17 41.59
CA ALA A 254 12.25 2.01 41.89
C ALA A 254 13.75 2.33 41.79
N ALA A 255 14.17 3.11 40.80
CA ALA A 255 15.56 3.56 40.65
C ALA A 255 16.06 4.36 41.85
N ARG A 256 15.18 5.15 42.50
CA ARG A 256 15.53 5.89 43.72
C ARG A 256 15.68 4.98 44.93
N GLN A 257 15.03 3.82 44.95
CA GLN A 257 15.12 2.85 46.05
C GLN A 257 16.32 1.90 45.92
N VAL A 258 16.55 1.37 44.71
CA VAL A 258 17.57 0.32 44.47
C VAL A 258 18.76 0.76 43.61
N GLY A 259 18.74 2.01 43.12
CA GLY A 259 19.77 2.60 42.27
C GLY A 259 19.51 2.43 40.77
N TRP A 260 19.90 3.44 39.99
CA TRP A 260 19.75 3.45 38.52
C TRP A 260 20.47 2.29 37.83
N MET A 261 21.61 1.85 38.34
CA MET A 261 22.35 0.72 37.78
C MET A 261 21.59 -0.60 37.94
N ALA A 262 20.77 -0.76 38.99
CA ALA A 262 19.90 -1.92 39.13
C ALA A 262 18.81 -1.88 38.05
N ILE A 263 18.13 -0.76 37.87
CA ILE A 263 17.11 -0.62 36.80
C ILE A 263 17.71 -0.85 35.42
N MET A 264 18.94 -0.36 35.18
CA MET A 264 19.67 -0.60 33.95
C MET A 264 19.84 -2.10 33.66
N LYS A 265 20.37 -2.85 34.63
CA LYS A 265 20.69 -4.28 34.48
C LYS A 265 19.46 -5.19 34.48
N TYR A 266 18.51 -4.93 35.36
CA TYR A 266 17.37 -5.81 35.60
C TYR A 266 16.19 -5.53 34.67
N TYR A 267 16.01 -4.30 34.20
CA TYR A 267 14.87 -3.91 33.37
C TYR A 267 15.30 -3.36 32.01
N PHE A 268 16.16 -2.34 31.96
CA PHE A 268 16.43 -1.62 30.71
C PHE A 268 17.15 -2.48 29.66
N ILE A 269 18.20 -3.23 30.04
CA ILE A 269 18.89 -4.11 29.08
C ILE A 269 17.96 -5.23 28.57
N PRO A 270 17.21 -5.96 29.44
CA PRO A 270 16.17 -6.87 28.96
C PRO A 270 15.09 -6.21 28.10
N TYR A 271 14.73 -4.96 28.37
CA TYR A 271 13.78 -4.20 27.57
C TYR A 271 14.33 -3.92 26.16
N ILE A 272 15.59 -3.53 26.02
CA ILE A 272 16.23 -3.41 24.71
C ILE A 272 16.28 -4.77 23.99
N MET A 273 16.56 -5.86 24.70
CA MET A 273 16.49 -7.21 24.12
C MET A 273 15.06 -7.59 23.70
N THR A 274 14.04 -7.14 24.44
CA THR A 274 12.62 -7.31 24.07
C THR A 274 12.32 -6.59 22.76
N ASN A 275 12.73 -5.32 22.64
CA ASN A 275 12.58 -4.54 21.41
C ASN A 275 13.31 -5.20 20.24
N HIS A 276 14.52 -5.72 20.47
CA HIS A 276 15.26 -6.50 19.47
C HIS A 276 14.45 -7.68 18.96
N TRP A 277 13.87 -8.49 19.84
CA TRP A 277 13.06 -9.62 19.40
C TRP A 277 11.84 -9.17 18.61
N ILE A 278 11.12 -8.16 19.10
CA ILE A 278 9.95 -7.58 18.42
C ILE A 278 10.32 -7.16 17.00
N VAL A 279 11.30 -6.28 16.87
CA VAL A 279 11.73 -5.75 15.57
C VAL A 279 12.25 -6.88 14.66
N MET A 280 13.01 -7.83 15.19
CA MET A 280 13.52 -8.96 14.41
C MET A 280 12.39 -9.80 13.81
N PHE A 281 11.44 -10.28 14.62
CA PHE A 281 10.42 -11.16 14.08
C PHE A 281 9.49 -10.41 13.13
N THR A 282 9.04 -9.19 13.47
CA THR A 282 8.13 -8.43 12.61
C THR A 282 8.81 -8.03 11.31
N TYR A 283 10.09 -7.68 11.33
CA TYR A 283 10.84 -7.41 10.10
C TYR A 283 10.96 -8.67 9.23
N LEU A 284 11.31 -9.81 9.83
CA LEU A 284 11.48 -11.06 9.09
C LEU A 284 10.18 -11.69 8.56
N HIS A 285 9.04 -11.32 9.15
CA HIS A 285 7.71 -11.67 8.64
C HIS A 285 7.38 -10.96 7.32
N HIS A 286 7.79 -9.69 7.21
CA HIS A 286 7.33 -8.76 6.18
C HIS A 286 8.43 -8.30 5.21
N SER A 287 9.69 -8.68 5.44
CA SER A 287 10.82 -8.32 4.60
C SER A 287 11.61 -9.55 4.21
N ASP A 288 11.37 -10.03 2.99
CA ASP A 288 12.14 -11.07 2.34
C ASP A 288 12.28 -10.75 0.83
N PRO A 289 13.41 -11.08 0.18
CA PRO A 289 13.60 -10.78 -1.24
C PRO A 289 12.62 -11.49 -2.18
N THR A 290 11.96 -12.56 -1.71
CA THR A 290 11.11 -13.43 -2.55
C THR A 290 9.62 -13.18 -2.41
N ILE A 291 9.22 -12.21 -1.57
CA ILE A 291 7.82 -11.81 -1.41
C ILE A 291 7.52 -10.52 -2.18
N PRO A 292 6.34 -10.43 -2.81
CA PRO A 292 5.93 -9.28 -3.60
C PRO A 292 5.40 -8.14 -2.71
N HIS A 293 5.47 -6.93 -3.26
CA HIS A 293 4.71 -5.77 -2.82
C HIS A 293 3.80 -5.31 -3.95
N TYR A 294 2.65 -4.73 -3.60
CA TYR A 294 1.59 -4.47 -4.56
C TYR A 294 1.20 -3.00 -4.59
N PHE A 295 1.00 -2.48 -5.80
CA PHE A 295 0.41 -1.19 -6.09
C PHE A 295 -1.03 -1.34 -6.60
N GLY A 296 -1.85 -0.35 -6.30
CA GLY A 296 -3.18 -0.14 -6.88
C GLY A 296 -4.05 -1.39 -6.86
N ASN A 297 -4.52 -1.78 -8.06
CA ASN A 297 -5.45 -2.90 -8.23
C ASN A 297 -4.79 -4.28 -8.17
N GLU A 298 -3.45 -4.36 -8.17
CA GLU A 298 -2.75 -5.63 -7.97
C GLU A 298 -2.82 -6.08 -6.51
N TRP A 299 -3.09 -5.16 -5.58
CA TRP A 299 -3.29 -5.51 -4.19
C TRP A 299 -4.71 -6.06 -3.96
N THR A 300 -4.78 -7.18 -3.27
CA THR A 300 -6.01 -7.65 -2.60
C THR A 300 -5.65 -8.09 -1.19
N PHE A 301 -6.63 -8.16 -0.29
CA PHE A 301 -6.39 -8.67 1.08
C PHE A 301 -5.74 -10.06 1.07
N LEU A 302 -6.17 -10.95 0.16
CA LEU A 302 -5.60 -12.29 0.02
C LEU A 302 -4.13 -12.26 -0.38
N ARG A 303 -3.81 -11.48 -1.42
CA ARG A 303 -2.43 -11.33 -1.93
C ARG A 303 -1.50 -10.73 -0.88
N GLY A 304 -1.99 -9.72 -0.15
CA GLY A 304 -1.29 -9.13 0.98
C GLY A 304 -1.03 -10.14 2.10
N ALA A 305 -2.07 -10.80 2.60
CA ALA A 305 -1.94 -11.80 3.67
C ALA A 305 -1.00 -12.96 3.31
N ALA A 306 -0.99 -13.40 2.04
CA ALA A 306 -0.09 -14.43 1.53
C ALA A 306 1.36 -13.95 1.37
N ALA A 307 1.61 -12.64 1.26
CA ALA A 307 2.94 -12.04 1.08
C ALA A 307 3.67 -11.82 2.41
N THR A 308 3.58 -12.80 3.32
CA THR A 308 4.34 -12.84 4.57
C THR A 308 5.10 -14.16 4.66
N VAL A 309 6.16 -14.25 5.47
CA VAL A 309 7.01 -15.46 5.54
C VAL A 309 6.97 -16.09 6.93
N ASP A 310 6.58 -17.36 6.97
CA ASP A 310 6.73 -18.19 8.17
C ASP A 310 8.15 -18.74 8.27
N ARG A 311 8.72 -18.65 9.48
CA ARG A 311 10.11 -19.01 9.78
C ARG A 311 10.18 -19.78 11.10
N PRO A 312 11.07 -20.78 11.22
CA PRO A 312 11.35 -21.43 12.48
C PRO A 312 12.25 -20.55 13.37
N LEU A 313 11.78 -19.35 13.72
CA LEU A 313 12.58 -18.35 14.43
C LEU A 313 13.07 -18.92 15.77
N LEU A 314 14.39 -19.04 15.94
CA LEU A 314 15.04 -19.71 17.08
C LEU A 314 14.55 -21.16 17.36
N GLY A 315 13.93 -21.81 16.38
CA GLY A 315 13.37 -23.15 16.52
C GLY A 315 12.41 -23.29 17.71
N TRP A 316 12.69 -24.24 18.59
CA TRP A 316 11.84 -24.52 19.76
C TRP A 316 11.72 -23.33 20.72
N MET A 317 12.76 -22.49 20.84
CA MET A 317 12.73 -21.35 21.74
C MET A 317 11.70 -20.32 21.28
N GLY A 318 11.64 -20.02 19.98
CA GLY A 318 10.63 -19.09 19.45
C GLY A 318 9.22 -19.66 19.57
N ARG A 319 9.03 -20.98 19.40
CA ARG A 319 7.72 -21.61 19.67
C ARG A 319 7.29 -21.46 21.12
N PHE A 320 8.22 -21.66 22.06
CA PHE A 320 7.92 -21.64 23.49
C PHE A 320 7.71 -20.21 24.02
N PHE A 321 8.67 -19.32 23.78
CA PHE A 321 8.70 -17.96 24.33
C PHE A 321 7.86 -16.98 23.50
N LEU A 322 7.89 -17.07 22.17
CA LEU A 322 7.26 -16.08 21.28
C LEU A 322 5.93 -16.58 20.69
N HIS A 323 5.32 -17.57 21.34
CA HIS A 323 3.94 -18.02 21.07
C HIS A 323 3.65 -18.37 19.60
N ASN A 324 4.65 -18.93 18.91
CA ASN A 324 4.61 -19.27 17.48
C ASN A 324 4.39 -18.10 16.50
N ILE A 325 4.54 -16.84 16.93
CA ILE A 325 4.23 -15.67 16.08
C ILE A 325 4.96 -15.69 14.73
N SER A 326 6.19 -16.22 14.67
CA SER A 326 6.93 -16.39 13.40
C SER A 326 6.72 -17.70 12.68
N HIS A 327 6.18 -18.71 13.36
CA HIS A 327 5.98 -20.00 12.76
C HIS A 327 4.63 -20.12 12.03
N ASP A 328 3.68 -19.25 12.39
CA ASP A 328 2.28 -19.31 11.98
C ASP A 328 1.74 -17.91 11.57
N HIS A 329 2.62 -17.01 11.10
CA HIS A 329 2.30 -15.62 10.78
C HIS A 329 1.41 -15.47 9.55
N VAL A 330 1.61 -16.30 8.51
CA VAL A 330 0.71 -16.31 7.35
C VAL A 330 -0.71 -16.65 7.81
N ALA A 331 -0.86 -17.66 8.69
CA ALA A 331 -2.14 -18.02 9.29
C ALA A 331 -2.73 -16.88 10.13
N HIS A 332 -1.88 -16.18 10.89
CA HIS A 332 -2.26 -15.01 11.66
C HIS A 332 -2.87 -13.91 10.77
N HIS A 333 -2.28 -13.61 9.60
CA HIS A 333 -2.85 -12.61 8.68
C HIS A 333 -4.21 -13.02 8.07
N PHE A 334 -4.41 -14.29 7.76
CA PHE A 334 -5.71 -14.77 7.26
C PHE A 334 -6.77 -14.87 8.37
N PHE A 335 -6.36 -15.22 9.59
CA PHE A 335 -7.25 -15.52 10.71
C PHE A 335 -6.88 -14.70 11.95
N VAL A 336 -6.79 -13.37 11.80
CA VAL A 336 -6.49 -12.41 12.89
C VAL A 336 -7.45 -12.55 14.08
N GLY A 337 -8.64 -13.13 13.87
CA GLY A 337 -9.64 -13.41 14.90
C GLY A 337 -9.46 -14.73 15.66
N ALA A 338 -8.48 -15.56 15.30
CA ALA A 338 -8.18 -16.81 15.96
C ALA A 338 -7.14 -16.62 17.08
N PRO A 339 -7.19 -17.41 18.16
CA PRO A 339 -6.17 -17.36 19.19
C PRO A 339 -4.85 -18.03 18.75
N PHE A 340 -3.70 -17.44 19.10
CA PHE A 340 -2.38 -17.94 18.69
C PHE A 340 -2.13 -19.44 18.96
N TYR A 341 -2.65 -20.00 20.06
CA TYR A 341 -2.40 -21.40 20.43
C TYR A 341 -3.07 -22.40 19.47
N ASN A 342 -4.00 -21.95 18.63
CA ASN A 342 -4.56 -22.75 17.53
C ASN A 342 -3.82 -22.51 16.19
N GLY A 343 -2.93 -21.51 16.12
CA GLY A 343 -2.11 -21.15 14.97
C GLY A 343 -1.49 -22.35 14.26
N PRO A 344 -0.77 -23.26 14.95
CA PRO A 344 -0.14 -24.40 14.31
C PRO A 344 -1.11 -25.32 13.55
N ALA A 345 -2.35 -25.45 14.04
CA ALA A 345 -3.37 -26.26 13.37
C ALA A 345 -3.97 -25.51 12.17
N ILE A 346 -4.18 -24.20 12.29
CA ILE A 346 -4.63 -23.34 11.19
C ILE A 346 -3.59 -23.30 10.08
N THR A 347 -2.30 -23.14 10.41
CA THR A 347 -1.16 -23.19 9.46
C THR A 347 -1.17 -24.47 8.63
N ARG A 348 -1.39 -25.64 9.26
CA ARG A 348 -1.49 -26.91 8.52
C ARG A 348 -2.65 -26.92 7.52
N CYS A 349 -3.78 -26.33 7.87
CA CYS A 349 -4.94 -26.25 6.99
C CYS A 349 -4.67 -25.30 5.80
N ILE A 350 -4.16 -24.09 6.06
CA ILE A 350 -3.89 -23.11 5.01
C ILE A 350 -2.78 -23.58 4.07
N ARG A 351 -1.75 -24.27 4.57
CA ARG A 351 -0.67 -24.83 3.76
C ARG A 351 -1.19 -25.88 2.78
N GLY A 352 -2.22 -26.64 3.16
CA GLY A 352 -2.87 -27.60 2.26
C GLY A 352 -3.60 -26.94 1.08
N VAL A 353 -4.03 -25.68 1.23
CA VAL A 353 -4.72 -24.91 0.18
C VAL A 353 -3.73 -24.12 -0.66
N LEU A 354 -2.83 -23.36 -0.01
CA LEU A 354 -1.83 -22.51 -0.68
C LEU A 354 -0.74 -23.33 -1.38
N LYS A 355 -0.40 -24.52 -0.87
CA LYS A 355 0.61 -25.42 -1.45
C LYS A 355 1.93 -24.67 -1.74
N ASP A 356 2.32 -24.58 -3.01
CA ASP A 356 3.56 -23.94 -3.45
C ASP A 356 3.53 -22.41 -3.32
N GLU A 357 2.34 -21.82 -3.15
CA GLU A 357 2.14 -20.38 -2.89
C GLU A 357 2.34 -20.04 -1.39
N TYR A 358 2.48 -21.04 -0.50
CA TYR A 358 2.72 -20.82 0.92
C TYR A 358 4.18 -20.46 1.20
N ASN A 359 4.38 -19.29 1.80
CA ASN A 359 5.71 -18.75 2.05
C ASN A 359 6.30 -19.26 3.38
N PHE A 360 7.23 -20.21 3.27
CA PHE A 360 8.01 -20.72 4.39
C PHE A 360 9.52 -20.60 4.13
N ASP A 361 10.30 -20.25 5.13
CA ASP A 361 11.76 -20.24 5.04
C ASP A 361 12.44 -20.81 6.29
N SER A 362 13.10 -21.95 6.11
CA SER A 362 13.85 -22.65 7.17
C SER A 362 15.25 -22.09 7.45
N THR A 363 15.67 -21.03 6.74
CA THR A 363 16.96 -20.36 6.91
C THR A 363 17.19 -19.97 8.39
N ASN A 364 18.42 -20.12 8.88
CA ASN A 364 18.79 -19.67 10.22
C ASN A 364 18.41 -18.20 10.43
N THR A 365 17.76 -17.89 11.57
CA THR A 365 17.19 -16.57 11.86
C THR A 365 18.17 -15.41 11.66
N PHE A 366 19.40 -15.53 12.16
CA PHE A 366 20.38 -14.44 12.07
C PHE A 366 20.93 -14.29 10.65
N TYR A 367 21.07 -15.40 9.93
CA TYR A 367 21.46 -15.37 8.53
C TYR A 367 20.36 -14.79 7.64
N ALA A 368 19.09 -15.15 7.88
CA ALA A 368 17.94 -14.54 7.21
C ALA A 368 17.86 -13.04 7.50
N LEU A 369 18.09 -12.61 8.75
CA LEU A 369 18.12 -11.18 9.10
C LEU A 369 19.20 -10.44 8.32
N TRP A 370 20.42 -10.97 8.28
CA TRP A 370 21.51 -10.40 7.51
C TRP A 370 21.19 -10.33 6.01
N ARG A 371 20.58 -11.38 5.47
CA ARG A 371 20.15 -11.45 4.07
C ARG A 371 19.12 -10.38 3.77
N SER A 372 18.07 -10.23 4.57
CA SER A 372 17.06 -9.18 4.36
C SER A 372 17.69 -7.79 4.38
N PHE A 373 18.62 -7.49 5.30
CA PHE A 373 19.33 -6.19 5.28
C PHE A 373 20.20 -5.96 4.04
N SER A 374 20.71 -7.03 3.42
CA SER A 374 21.60 -6.94 2.26
C SER A 374 20.86 -6.96 0.93
N GLN A 375 19.67 -7.56 0.89
CA GLN A 375 18.91 -7.84 -0.33
C GLN A 375 17.60 -7.02 -0.41
N CYS A 376 17.07 -6.53 0.71
CA CYS A 376 15.85 -5.74 0.79
C CYS A 376 16.14 -4.24 0.93
N LEU A 377 16.79 -3.63 -0.09
CA LEU A 377 17.21 -2.23 -0.02
C LEU A 377 16.14 -1.25 -0.51
N PHE A 378 15.62 -1.47 -1.71
CA PHE A 378 14.60 -0.60 -2.31
C PHE A 378 13.70 -1.37 -3.27
N ILE A 379 12.63 -0.75 -3.73
CA ILE A 379 11.75 -1.24 -4.81
C ILE A 379 11.59 -0.18 -5.90
N GLU A 380 11.13 -0.59 -7.08
CA GLU A 380 10.68 0.33 -8.11
C GLU A 380 9.29 0.90 -7.78
N GLU A 381 9.05 2.15 -8.20
CA GLU A 381 7.80 2.90 -7.93
C GLU A 381 6.67 2.57 -8.93
N PHE A 382 6.86 1.54 -9.75
CA PHE A 382 6.00 1.18 -10.86
C PHE A 382 6.08 -0.33 -11.11
N GLY A 383 5.08 -0.87 -11.81
CA GLY A 383 5.05 -2.28 -12.21
C GLY A 383 3.95 -3.11 -11.57
N GLY A 384 3.08 -2.55 -10.73
CA GLY A 384 1.92 -3.24 -10.15
C GLY A 384 2.29 -4.24 -9.06
N ILE A 385 3.12 -5.23 -9.38
CA ILE A 385 3.74 -6.18 -8.44
C ILE A 385 5.25 -5.97 -8.51
N VAL A 386 5.88 -5.66 -7.37
CA VAL A 386 7.30 -5.35 -7.31
C VAL A 386 8.00 -6.15 -6.21
N PHE A 387 9.30 -6.39 -6.41
CA PHE A 387 10.16 -7.07 -5.44
C PHE A 387 11.26 -6.13 -4.97
N TYR A 388 11.79 -6.43 -3.80
CA TYR A 388 13.02 -5.81 -3.32
C TYR A 388 14.18 -6.01 -4.30
N LYS A 389 14.97 -4.94 -4.47
CA LYS A 389 16.24 -4.92 -5.18
C LYS A 389 17.40 -4.84 -4.21
N ASN A 390 18.46 -5.56 -4.56
CA ASN A 390 19.72 -5.59 -3.81
C ASN A 390 20.63 -4.41 -4.21
N LYS A 391 21.86 -4.40 -3.67
CA LYS A 391 22.86 -3.35 -3.95
C LYS A 391 23.37 -3.29 -5.41
N TYR A 392 22.94 -4.22 -6.26
CA TYR A 392 23.23 -4.24 -7.69
C TYR A 392 22.02 -3.83 -8.53
N GLY A 393 20.88 -3.50 -7.90
CA GLY A 393 19.63 -3.19 -8.59
C GLY A 393 18.88 -4.42 -9.10
N GLU A 394 19.26 -5.62 -8.63
CA GLU A 394 18.71 -6.90 -9.08
C GLU A 394 17.63 -7.39 -8.13
N VAL A 395 16.57 -7.96 -8.68
CA VAL A 395 15.53 -8.67 -7.92
C VAL A 395 15.97 -10.10 -7.65
N ALA A 396 15.63 -10.64 -6.47
CA ALA A 396 15.93 -12.03 -6.16
C ALA A 396 14.97 -13.03 -6.84
N ARG A 397 13.79 -12.55 -7.25
CA ARG A 397 12.75 -13.36 -7.87
C ARG A 397 12.02 -12.53 -8.93
N GLU A 398 11.87 -13.10 -10.11
CA GLU A 398 11.19 -12.46 -11.24
C GLU A 398 9.68 -12.77 -11.25
N LEU A 399 8.91 -11.96 -11.98
CA LEU A 399 7.49 -12.23 -12.23
C LEU A 399 7.35 -13.32 -13.31
N ALA A 400 6.37 -14.20 -13.14
CA ALA A 400 5.98 -15.13 -14.19
C ALA A 400 5.31 -14.38 -15.36
N GLU A 401 5.38 -14.96 -16.56
CA GLU A 401 4.67 -14.42 -17.72
C GLU A 401 3.15 -14.37 -17.43
N GLY A 402 2.53 -13.21 -17.64
CA GLY A 402 1.11 -12.99 -17.32
C GLY A 402 0.79 -12.91 -15.81
N ALA A 403 1.79 -12.77 -14.93
CA ALA A 403 1.60 -12.66 -13.48
C ALA A 403 0.93 -11.35 -13.05
N LEU A 404 1.14 -10.26 -13.79
CA LEU A 404 0.35 -9.06 -13.60
C LEU A 404 -1.10 -9.40 -13.89
N GLY A 405 -2.01 -9.03 -12.98
CA GLY A 405 -3.42 -9.03 -13.30
C GLY A 405 -3.57 -8.36 -14.66
N GLN A 406 -4.45 -8.91 -15.51
CA GLN A 406 -4.85 -8.24 -16.75
C GLN A 406 -5.25 -6.81 -16.38
N LEU A 407 -4.33 -5.86 -16.49
CA LEU A 407 -4.48 -4.57 -15.84
C LEU A 407 -5.50 -3.80 -16.64
N ALA A 408 -6.69 -3.72 -16.07
CA ALA A 408 -7.57 -2.60 -16.33
C ALA A 408 -6.75 -1.33 -16.04
N PRO A 409 -6.58 -0.44 -17.03
CA PRO A 409 -5.79 0.78 -16.88
C PRO A 409 -6.26 1.62 -15.68
N GLN A 410 -5.33 2.34 -15.04
CA GLN A 410 -5.67 3.31 -13.99
C GLN A 410 -6.63 4.35 -14.59
N ASN A 411 -7.92 4.24 -14.25
CA ASN A 411 -8.96 5.08 -14.80
C ASN A 411 -9.12 6.33 -13.93
N VAL A 412 -8.58 7.46 -14.40
CA VAL A 412 -8.79 8.77 -13.77
C VAL A 412 -9.88 9.53 -14.53
N ARG A 413 -10.88 10.01 -13.79
CA ARG A 413 -11.96 10.86 -14.30
C ARG A 413 -12.00 12.14 -13.48
N TYR A 414 -12.18 13.26 -14.15
CA TYR A 414 -12.30 14.56 -13.49
C TYR A 414 -13.37 15.41 -14.17
N ASP A 415 -14.00 16.29 -13.39
CA ASP A 415 -14.90 17.30 -13.93
C ASP A 415 -14.05 18.41 -14.55
N THR A 416 -14.27 18.72 -15.83
CA THR A 416 -13.56 19.81 -16.50
C THR A 416 -14.00 21.16 -15.95
N ARG A 417 -13.17 22.20 -16.09
CA ARG A 417 -13.61 23.57 -15.79
C ARG A 417 -14.93 23.88 -16.50
N GLY A 418 -15.84 24.55 -15.78
CA GLY A 418 -17.19 24.81 -16.26
C GLY A 418 -18.20 23.68 -16.04
N HIS A 419 -17.81 22.50 -15.57
CA HIS A 419 -18.69 21.33 -15.42
C HIS A 419 -18.70 20.76 -14.00
N GLY A 420 -19.73 19.95 -13.70
CA GLY A 420 -19.83 19.11 -12.51
C GLY A 420 -19.57 19.85 -11.19
N ARG A 421 -18.55 19.42 -10.44
CA ARG A 421 -18.14 20.01 -9.16
C ARG A 421 -16.93 20.94 -9.27
N SER A 422 -16.34 21.04 -10.46
CA SER A 422 -15.25 21.98 -10.73
C SER A 422 -15.74 23.43 -10.78
N GLY A 423 -14.80 24.36 -10.66
CA GLY A 423 -15.06 25.80 -10.78
C GLY A 423 -15.69 26.13 -12.14
N LYS A 424 -16.64 27.08 -12.14
CA LYS A 424 -17.41 27.48 -13.33
C LYS A 424 -17.28 28.98 -13.58
N PRO A 425 -16.06 29.46 -13.89
CA PRO A 425 -15.89 30.87 -14.23
C PRO A 425 -16.67 31.17 -15.52
N ASP A 426 -17.34 32.30 -15.58
CA ASP A 426 -18.25 32.68 -16.68
C ASP A 426 -17.63 33.66 -17.68
N THR A 427 -16.32 33.93 -17.55
CA THR A 427 -15.59 34.86 -18.42
C THR A 427 -14.82 34.11 -19.51
N PRO A 428 -14.75 34.65 -20.75
CA PRO A 428 -13.95 34.06 -21.83
C PRO A 428 -12.48 33.83 -21.46
N ASP A 429 -11.86 34.76 -20.72
CA ASP A 429 -10.46 34.67 -20.29
C ASP A 429 -10.18 33.48 -19.35
N ALA A 430 -11.21 32.97 -18.66
CA ALA A 430 -11.09 31.79 -17.82
C ALA A 430 -11.22 30.47 -18.59
N HIS A 431 -11.46 30.54 -19.90
CA HIS A 431 -11.60 29.39 -20.80
C HIS A 431 -10.56 29.41 -21.94
N LEU A 432 -9.42 30.07 -21.74
CA LEU A 432 -8.28 30.01 -22.66
C LEU A 432 -7.77 28.56 -22.81
N SER A 433 -7.36 28.19 -24.03
CA SER A 433 -6.83 26.86 -24.38
C SER A 433 -5.80 26.35 -23.35
N ARG A 434 -4.78 27.15 -23.03
CA ARG A 434 -3.75 26.80 -22.04
C ARG A 434 -4.30 26.35 -20.68
N LEU A 435 -5.43 26.90 -20.24
CA LEU A 435 -5.95 26.62 -18.91
C LEU A 435 -6.60 25.23 -18.82
N TYR A 436 -7.10 24.70 -19.94
CA TYR A 436 -7.57 23.32 -20.01
C TYR A 436 -6.39 22.33 -20.01
N ALA A 437 -5.29 22.71 -20.65
CA ALA A 437 -4.04 21.97 -20.58
C ALA A 437 -3.47 21.97 -19.14
N ASP A 438 -3.50 23.11 -18.46
CA ASP A 438 -3.09 23.24 -17.05
C ASP A 438 -3.95 22.37 -16.13
N ASP A 439 -5.28 22.33 -16.33
CA ASP A 439 -6.17 21.44 -15.57
C ASP A 439 -5.80 19.97 -15.78
N PHE A 440 -5.54 19.57 -17.03
CA PHE A 440 -5.12 18.22 -17.35
C PHE A 440 -3.78 17.89 -16.66
N MET A 441 -2.80 18.78 -16.72
CA MET A 441 -1.51 18.59 -16.06
C MET A 441 -1.64 18.56 -14.54
N ALA A 442 -2.53 19.36 -13.95
CA ALA A 442 -2.83 19.29 -12.53
C ALA A 442 -3.36 17.91 -12.12
N VAL A 443 -4.22 17.30 -12.95
CA VAL A 443 -4.69 15.92 -12.74
C VAL A 443 -3.56 14.92 -12.94
N VAL A 444 -2.78 15.03 -14.01
CA VAL A 444 -1.62 14.15 -14.26
C VAL A 444 -0.66 14.15 -13.08
N HIS A 445 -0.31 15.33 -12.56
CA HIS A 445 0.58 15.46 -11.41
C HIS A 445 -0.05 14.95 -10.10
N ALA A 446 -1.31 15.29 -9.83
CA ALA A 446 -1.99 14.88 -8.61
C ALA A 446 -2.16 13.36 -8.50
N PHE A 447 -2.31 12.67 -9.64
CA PHE A 447 -2.47 11.22 -9.72
C PHE A 447 -1.20 10.48 -10.16
N ALA A 448 -0.08 11.20 -10.31
CA ALA A 448 1.20 10.66 -10.76
C ALA A 448 1.11 9.81 -12.04
N LEU A 449 0.31 10.28 -13.02
CA LEU A 449 0.07 9.54 -14.25
C LEU A 449 1.33 9.52 -15.13
N LYS A 450 1.76 8.33 -15.55
CA LYS A 450 2.87 8.11 -16.48
C LYS A 450 2.32 7.67 -17.82
N ASN A 451 2.61 8.43 -18.89
CA ASN A 451 2.16 8.16 -20.25
C ASN A 451 0.64 7.87 -20.37
N PRO A 452 -0.27 8.65 -19.76
CA PRO A 452 -1.71 8.39 -19.83
C PRO A 452 -2.26 8.38 -21.25
N ILE A 453 -3.32 7.60 -21.44
CA ILE A 453 -4.15 7.65 -22.65
C ILE A 453 -5.33 8.58 -22.40
N PHE A 454 -5.47 9.59 -23.26
CA PHE A 454 -6.53 10.59 -23.15
C PHE A 454 -7.81 10.10 -23.83
N VAL A 455 -8.77 9.60 -23.04
CA VAL A 455 -10.09 9.17 -23.52
C VAL A 455 -11.08 10.31 -23.35
N SER A 456 -11.76 10.71 -24.42
CA SER A 456 -12.67 11.86 -24.40
C SER A 456 -13.98 11.61 -25.12
N TRP A 457 -15.04 12.28 -24.66
CA TRP A 457 -16.39 12.19 -25.22
C TRP A 457 -16.92 13.57 -25.60
N SER A 458 -17.53 13.68 -26.79
CA SER A 458 -18.16 14.92 -27.28
C SER A 458 -17.22 16.13 -27.20
N ASN A 459 -17.66 17.23 -26.57
CA ASN A 459 -16.86 18.44 -26.36
C ASN A 459 -15.60 18.23 -25.51
N GLY A 460 -15.48 17.10 -24.80
CA GLY A 460 -14.25 16.75 -24.10
C GLY A 460 -13.07 16.56 -25.05
N GLY A 461 -13.33 16.20 -26.32
CA GLY A 461 -12.27 16.01 -27.30
C GLY A 461 -11.49 17.27 -27.65
N LEU A 462 -12.11 18.44 -27.47
CA LEU A 462 -11.48 19.74 -27.67
C LEU A 462 -10.23 19.92 -26.80
N ILE A 463 -10.19 19.28 -25.64
CA ILE A 463 -9.07 19.41 -24.68
C ILE A 463 -7.81 18.72 -25.23
N ALA A 464 -7.94 17.75 -26.13
CA ALA A 464 -6.77 17.15 -26.79
C ALA A 464 -5.98 18.21 -27.58
N ALA A 465 -6.68 19.08 -28.33
CA ALA A 465 -6.06 20.21 -29.02
C ALA A 465 -5.33 21.14 -28.04
N ASP A 466 -5.96 21.42 -26.90
CA ASP A 466 -5.39 22.29 -25.88
C ASP A 466 -4.10 21.69 -25.27
N ILE A 467 -4.09 20.39 -24.99
CA ILE A 467 -2.92 19.67 -24.48
C ILE A 467 -1.79 19.72 -25.51
N CYS A 468 -2.08 19.33 -26.76
CA CYS A 468 -1.10 19.30 -27.85
C CYS A 468 -0.49 20.69 -28.12
N ALA A 469 -1.29 21.75 -28.04
CA ALA A 469 -0.82 23.11 -28.27
C ALA A 469 0.11 23.64 -27.16
N ASN A 470 -0.20 23.32 -25.89
CA ASN A 470 0.35 24.04 -24.74
C ASN A 470 1.26 23.21 -23.82
N VAL A 471 1.36 21.88 -23.99
CA VAL A 471 2.17 21.01 -23.14
C VAL A 471 3.33 20.40 -23.92
N GLY A 472 4.55 20.51 -23.38
CA GLY A 472 5.75 19.91 -23.98
C GLY A 472 6.79 19.55 -22.92
N PRO A 473 7.39 18.34 -22.93
CA PRO A 473 7.05 17.20 -23.79
C PRO A 473 5.63 16.69 -23.53
N LEU A 474 4.99 16.08 -24.54
CA LEU A 474 3.62 15.59 -24.40
C LEU A 474 3.58 14.41 -23.43
N PRO A 475 2.72 14.46 -22.40
CA PRO A 475 2.64 13.42 -21.39
C PRO A 475 1.76 12.25 -21.83
N ILE A 476 1.03 12.36 -22.95
CA ILE A 476 0.05 11.36 -23.38
C ILE A 476 0.66 10.35 -24.36
N SER A 477 0.30 9.06 -24.22
CA SER A 477 0.71 7.99 -25.14
C SER A 477 -0.32 7.68 -26.24
N GLY A 478 -1.52 8.26 -26.12
CA GLY A 478 -2.57 8.08 -27.12
C GLY A 478 -3.81 8.90 -26.80
N ILE A 479 -4.64 9.13 -27.82
CA ILE A 479 -5.93 9.80 -27.71
C ILE A 479 -7.01 8.84 -28.20
N PHE A 480 -8.10 8.71 -27.46
CA PHE A 480 -9.27 7.92 -27.85
C PHE A 480 -10.51 8.83 -27.90
N TYR A 481 -11.04 9.05 -29.09
CA TYR A 481 -12.27 9.83 -29.29
C TYR A 481 -13.50 8.93 -29.32
N LEU A 482 -14.37 9.12 -28.31
CA LEU A 482 -15.68 8.50 -28.27
C LEU A 482 -16.73 9.52 -28.71
N SER A 483 -17.15 9.47 -29.98
CA SER A 483 -18.12 10.44 -30.55
C SER A 483 -17.75 11.90 -30.20
N ALA A 484 -16.47 12.24 -30.34
CA ALA A 484 -15.90 13.50 -29.84
C ALA A 484 -15.51 14.44 -30.98
N LEU A 485 -15.42 15.74 -30.66
CA LEU A 485 -14.94 16.76 -31.59
C LEU A 485 -13.44 16.98 -31.37
N PRO A 486 -12.60 16.99 -32.41
CA PRO A 486 -11.16 17.15 -32.26
C PRO A 486 -10.79 18.60 -31.90
N HIS A 487 -11.51 19.58 -32.44
CA HIS A 487 -11.33 21.00 -32.13
C HIS A 487 -12.64 21.81 -32.33
N ALA A 488 -12.66 23.04 -31.84
CA ALA A 488 -13.89 23.85 -31.74
C ALA A 488 -14.51 24.13 -33.12
N PHE A 489 -13.68 24.32 -34.13
CA PHE A 489 -14.12 24.57 -35.51
C PHE A 489 -14.87 23.38 -36.16
N SER A 490 -14.68 22.15 -35.66
CA SER A 490 -15.37 20.96 -36.18
C SER A 490 -16.90 21.05 -36.09
N LEU A 491 -17.45 21.86 -35.16
CA LEU A 491 -18.89 22.12 -35.08
C LEU A 491 -19.46 22.80 -36.33
N ILE A 492 -18.65 23.61 -37.03
CA ILE A 492 -19.07 24.46 -38.15
C ILE A 492 -18.78 23.78 -39.50
N THR A 493 -17.81 22.88 -39.55
CA THR A 493 -17.37 22.17 -40.77
C THR A 493 -18.11 20.87 -41.07
N GLY A 494 -19.10 20.50 -40.24
CA GLY A 494 -19.94 19.33 -40.46
C GLY A 494 -19.94 18.31 -39.29
N GLY A 495 -19.30 18.63 -38.18
CA GLY A 495 -19.27 17.80 -36.95
C GLY A 495 -20.58 17.75 -36.16
N ALA A 496 -21.62 18.50 -36.56
CA ALA A 496 -22.91 18.55 -35.89
C ALA A 496 -24.06 18.29 -36.85
N THR A 497 -25.05 17.51 -36.40
CA THR A 497 -26.29 17.28 -37.15
C THR A 497 -27.20 18.52 -37.12
N PRO A 498 -28.10 18.71 -38.11
CA PRO A 498 -29.09 19.78 -38.07
C PRO A 498 -29.95 19.76 -36.79
N TYR A 499 -30.24 18.57 -36.28
CA TYR A 499 -30.93 18.40 -35.00
C TYR A 499 -30.12 19.01 -33.85
N LEU A 500 -28.83 18.64 -33.71
CA LEU A 500 -27.96 19.18 -32.66
C LEU A 500 -27.84 20.70 -32.74
N LEU A 501 -27.69 21.26 -33.94
CA LEU A 501 -27.64 22.72 -34.14
C LEU A 501 -28.94 23.40 -33.70
N SER A 502 -30.09 22.80 -34.00
CA SER A 502 -31.40 23.32 -33.55
C SER A 502 -31.57 23.28 -32.02
N VAL A 503 -30.99 22.28 -31.36
CA VAL A 503 -31.00 22.15 -29.90
C VAL A 503 -30.06 23.17 -29.27
N ILE A 504 -28.85 23.35 -29.81
CA ILE A 504 -27.90 24.38 -29.35
C ILE A 504 -28.55 25.77 -29.43
N ALA A 505 -29.21 26.11 -30.54
CA ALA A 505 -29.91 27.39 -30.69
C ALA A 505 -30.98 27.61 -29.61
N SER A 506 -31.73 26.57 -29.22
CA SER A 506 -32.70 26.67 -28.12
C SER A 506 -32.08 26.80 -26.72
N CYS A 507 -30.79 26.51 -26.57
CA CYS A 507 -30.07 26.67 -25.30
C CYS A 507 -29.53 28.10 -25.09
N GLU A 508 -29.75 29.01 -26.05
CA GLU A 508 -29.29 30.40 -26.01
C GLU A 508 -30.38 31.37 -25.46
N ASP A 509 -31.65 30.97 -25.46
CA ASP A 509 -32.78 31.77 -24.98
C ASP A 509 -33.24 31.27 -23.60
N LEU A 510 -33.39 32.18 -22.63
CA LEU A 510 -33.74 31.84 -21.24
C LEU A 510 -35.06 31.05 -21.13
N LEU A 511 -36.07 31.38 -21.95
CA LEU A 511 -37.38 30.73 -21.95
C LEU A 511 -37.32 29.31 -22.53
N THR A 512 -36.42 29.07 -23.48
CA THR A 512 -36.32 27.77 -24.17
C THR A 512 -35.15 26.92 -23.68
N THR A 513 -34.23 27.46 -22.87
CA THR A 513 -33.00 26.78 -22.43
C THR A 513 -33.31 25.47 -21.72
N THR A 514 -34.22 25.43 -20.76
CA THR A 514 -34.54 24.19 -20.03
C THR A 514 -35.06 23.10 -20.97
N ALA A 515 -35.96 23.46 -21.89
CA ALA A 515 -36.47 22.53 -22.89
C ALA A 515 -35.37 22.10 -23.86
N GLY A 516 -34.49 23.01 -24.28
CA GLY A 516 -33.32 22.74 -25.09
C GLY A 516 -32.37 21.73 -24.44
N LEU A 517 -32.03 21.93 -23.16
CA LEU A 517 -31.16 21.02 -22.41
C LEU A 517 -31.79 19.62 -22.29
N LEU A 518 -33.10 19.51 -22.06
CA LEU A 518 -33.77 18.21 -22.04
C LEU A 518 -33.74 17.51 -23.41
N ARG A 519 -33.97 18.25 -24.50
CA ARG A 519 -33.81 17.72 -25.87
C ARG A 519 -32.37 17.31 -26.16
N MET A 520 -31.38 17.98 -25.58
CA MET A 520 -29.97 17.59 -25.68
C MET A 520 -29.73 16.22 -25.02
N VAL A 521 -30.36 15.96 -23.87
CA VAL A 521 -30.31 14.63 -23.22
C VAL A 521 -30.93 13.57 -24.12
N ASP A 522 -32.12 13.82 -24.67
CA ASP A 522 -32.78 12.88 -25.57
C ASP A 522 -31.94 12.62 -26.83
N GLY A 523 -31.29 13.66 -27.37
CA GLY A 523 -30.37 13.56 -28.51
C GLY A 523 -29.08 12.77 -28.26
N CYS A 524 -28.74 12.49 -26.99
CA CYS A 524 -27.56 11.68 -26.67
C CYS A 524 -27.78 10.18 -26.91
N PHE A 525 -29.01 9.70 -27.00
CA PHE A 525 -29.34 8.28 -27.08
C PHE A 525 -30.04 7.93 -28.39
N ALA A 526 -29.79 6.75 -28.96
CA ALA A 526 -30.51 6.30 -30.14
C ALA A 526 -32.00 6.06 -29.84
N SER A 527 -32.87 6.61 -30.69
CA SER A 527 -34.30 6.34 -30.74
C SER A 527 -34.67 5.98 -32.18
N PRO A 528 -35.50 4.93 -32.45
CA PRO A 528 -36.33 4.17 -31.50
C PRO A 528 -35.85 2.73 -31.19
N HIS A 529 -34.66 2.31 -31.64
CA HIS A 529 -34.24 0.90 -31.57
C HIS A 529 -33.48 0.50 -30.29
N ALA A 530 -33.19 1.44 -29.39
CA ALA A 530 -32.57 1.17 -28.09
C ALA A 530 -33.59 1.34 -26.94
N LEU A 531 -33.38 0.61 -25.84
CA LEU A 531 -34.15 0.82 -24.61
C LEU A 531 -33.97 2.28 -24.17
N PRO A 532 -35.06 3.04 -23.92
CA PRO A 532 -34.95 4.43 -23.52
C PRO A 532 -34.17 4.54 -22.20
N PRO A 533 -33.33 5.58 -22.04
CA PRO A 533 -32.59 5.78 -20.79
C PRO A 533 -33.56 5.90 -19.62
N THR A 534 -33.18 5.31 -18.48
CA THR A 534 -33.98 5.36 -17.25
C THR A 534 -34.26 6.80 -16.86
N PHE A 535 -35.37 7.03 -16.17
CA PHE A 535 -35.71 8.37 -15.68
C PHE A 535 -34.57 8.96 -14.84
N GLN A 536 -33.93 8.15 -13.99
CA GLN A 536 -32.78 8.55 -13.18
C GLN A 536 -31.59 9.01 -14.04
N LEU A 537 -31.28 8.28 -15.11
CA LEU A 537 -30.19 8.64 -16.02
C LEU A 537 -30.49 9.94 -16.76
N ARG A 538 -31.74 10.14 -17.20
CA ARG A 538 -32.18 11.40 -17.82
C ARG A 538 -32.06 12.57 -16.84
N CYS A 539 -32.51 12.41 -15.59
CA CYS A 539 -32.37 13.41 -14.55
C CYS A 539 -30.90 13.74 -14.24
N PHE A 540 -30.03 12.72 -14.23
CA PHE A 540 -28.60 12.92 -14.03
C PHE A 540 -27.98 13.76 -15.17
N TYR A 541 -28.23 13.40 -16.43
CA TYR A 541 -27.74 14.14 -17.59
C TYR A 541 -28.28 15.58 -17.63
N ALA A 542 -29.59 15.74 -17.42
CA ALA A 542 -30.23 17.05 -17.40
C ALA A 542 -29.65 17.92 -16.28
N GLY A 543 -29.55 17.36 -15.07
CA GLY A 543 -28.97 18.04 -13.91
C GLY A 543 -27.56 18.54 -14.17
N MET A 544 -26.68 17.68 -14.69
CA MET A 544 -25.29 18.04 -15.01
C MET A 544 -25.20 19.18 -16.02
N GLN A 545 -26.09 19.24 -17.02
CA GLN A 545 -26.12 20.32 -18.00
C GLN A 545 -26.71 21.62 -17.45
N THR A 546 -27.71 21.54 -16.56
CA THR A 546 -28.32 22.74 -15.94
C THR A 546 -27.39 23.48 -14.99
N LEU A 547 -26.35 22.82 -14.48
CA LEU A 547 -25.34 23.42 -13.61
C LEU A 547 -24.36 24.34 -14.36
N GLN A 548 -24.41 24.37 -15.69
CA GLN A 548 -23.56 25.20 -16.52
C GLN A 548 -24.36 26.38 -17.06
N SER A 549 -23.94 27.61 -16.76
CA SER A 549 -24.61 28.80 -17.30
C SER A 549 -24.39 28.92 -18.81
N LYS A 550 -25.19 29.76 -19.46
CA LYS A 550 -25.06 30.08 -20.88
C LYS A 550 -23.68 30.65 -21.19
N GLU A 551 -23.18 31.52 -20.32
CA GLU A 551 -21.90 32.21 -20.43
C GLU A 551 -20.75 31.20 -20.38
N VAL A 552 -20.78 30.28 -19.41
CA VAL A 552 -19.79 29.18 -19.30
C VAL A 552 -19.82 28.27 -20.53
N ARG A 553 -21.02 27.90 -21.03
CA ARG A 553 -21.16 27.08 -22.26
C ARG A 553 -20.52 27.77 -23.47
N ASN A 554 -20.83 29.04 -23.66
CA ASN A 554 -20.32 29.82 -24.78
C ASN A 554 -18.81 30.05 -24.68
N ALA A 555 -18.30 30.41 -23.50
CA ALA A 555 -16.87 30.59 -23.28
C ALA A 555 -16.08 29.29 -23.49
N ALA A 556 -16.60 28.16 -23.02
CA ALA A 556 -15.97 26.86 -23.23
C ALA A 556 -15.97 26.43 -24.71
N ALA A 557 -17.12 26.52 -25.40
CA ALA A 557 -17.26 26.01 -26.77
C ALA A 557 -16.62 26.90 -27.84
N ARG A 558 -16.48 28.21 -27.59
CA ARG A 558 -16.00 29.20 -28.57
C ARG A 558 -14.56 29.65 -28.30
N ARG A 559 -13.82 28.94 -27.45
CA ARG A 559 -12.42 29.27 -27.15
C ARG A 559 -11.54 29.10 -28.39
N SER A 560 -10.54 29.98 -28.53
CA SER A 560 -9.53 29.88 -29.58
C SER A 560 -8.59 28.69 -29.29
N GLN A 561 -8.26 27.92 -30.34
CA GLN A 561 -7.39 26.74 -30.26
C GLN A 561 -6.39 26.75 -31.41
N ASP A 562 -5.12 26.47 -31.11
CA ASP A 562 -4.10 26.15 -32.10
C ASP A 562 -4.18 24.64 -32.39
N VAL A 563 -4.57 24.29 -33.61
CA VAL A 563 -4.80 22.91 -34.03
C VAL A 563 -3.62 22.30 -34.77
N ASP A 564 -2.62 23.10 -35.14
CA ASP A 564 -1.51 22.61 -35.96
C ASP A 564 -0.70 21.56 -35.19
N LYS A 565 -0.40 21.85 -33.91
CA LYS A 565 0.26 20.88 -33.03
C LYS A 565 -0.57 19.65 -32.73
N LEU A 566 -1.89 19.76 -32.77
CA LEU A 566 -2.74 18.58 -32.62
C LEU A 566 -2.46 17.63 -33.80
N TRP A 567 -2.45 18.13 -35.02
CA TRP A 567 -2.19 17.32 -36.21
C TRP A 567 -0.75 16.78 -36.30
N GLU A 568 0.25 17.53 -35.85
CA GLU A 568 1.64 17.06 -35.78
C GLU A 568 1.82 15.88 -34.80
N ASN A 569 1.02 15.82 -33.74
CA ASN A 569 1.13 14.85 -32.65
C ASN A 569 0.06 13.75 -32.68
N MET A 570 -0.81 13.75 -33.70
CA MET A 570 -1.92 12.80 -33.81
C MET A 570 -1.66 11.68 -34.82
N GLU A 571 -2.08 10.49 -34.42
CA GLU A 571 -2.34 9.34 -35.28
C GLU A 571 -3.79 8.85 -34.99
N LEU A 572 -4.80 9.21 -35.81
CA LEU A 572 -6.24 9.05 -35.42
C LEU A 572 -7.33 8.92 -36.50
N ASP A 573 -8.09 7.81 -36.56
CA ASP A 573 -9.40 7.43 -37.24
C ASP A 573 -10.71 8.22 -37.00
N GLY A 574 -11.62 8.53 -37.95
CA GLY A 574 -13.01 8.84 -37.50
C GLY A 574 -14.23 9.24 -38.39
N LYS A 575 -14.64 8.63 -39.53
CA LYS A 575 -15.79 8.96 -40.45
C LYS A 575 -16.33 10.42 -40.68
N VAL A 576 -16.58 11.24 -39.65
CA VAL A 576 -16.66 12.72 -39.77
C VAL A 576 -15.28 13.34 -39.50
N LEU A 577 -14.60 12.83 -38.47
CA LEU A 577 -13.16 12.91 -38.28
C LEU A 577 -12.39 12.28 -39.46
N GLU A 578 -12.92 11.30 -40.20
CA GLU A 578 -12.14 10.70 -41.31
C GLU A 578 -11.86 11.72 -42.40
N ARG A 579 -12.84 12.55 -42.76
CA ARG A 579 -12.61 13.58 -43.79
C ARG A 579 -11.61 14.65 -43.32
N GLU A 580 -11.64 15.00 -42.04
CA GLU A 580 -10.79 16.06 -41.46
C GLU A 580 -9.41 15.56 -41.01
N VAL A 581 -9.30 14.30 -40.59
CA VAL A 581 -8.11 13.73 -39.92
C VAL A 581 -7.34 12.76 -40.82
N ARG A 582 -8.01 12.04 -41.74
CA ARG A 582 -7.34 11.13 -42.70
C ARG A 582 -6.23 11.81 -43.53
N PRO A 583 -6.31 13.10 -43.92
CA PRO A 583 -5.21 13.76 -44.63
C PRO A 583 -3.94 13.99 -43.79
N HIS A 584 -4.02 13.88 -42.45
CA HIS A 584 -2.99 14.35 -41.53
C HIS A 584 -2.38 13.25 -40.63
N ALA A 585 -3.07 12.11 -40.42
CA ALA A 585 -2.63 11.05 -39.49
C ALA A 585 -1.84 9.90 -40.14
N LYS A 586 -0.84 9.35 -39.42
CA LYS A 586 -0.01 8.22 -39.87
C LYS A 586 -0.55 6.82 -39.49
N ASN A 587 -1.10 6.63 -38.29
CA ASN A 587 -1.81 5.40 -37.87
C ASN A 587 -3.25 5.73 -37.45
N PHE A 588 -4.25 4.93 -37.84
CA PHE A 588 -5.64 5.40 -37.96
C PHE A 588 -6.60 4.17 -37.89
N ASP A 589 -7.47 4.03 -36.85
CA ASP A 589 -8.48 2.95 -36.72
C ASP A 589 -9.88 3.43 -36.27
N VAL A 590 -10.93 3.13 -37.06
CA VAL A 590 -12.33 3.55 -36.81
C VAL A 590 -13.27 2.42 -36.68
N LYS A 591 -14.15 2.59 -35.69
CA LYS A 591 -15.30 1.73 -35.50
C LYS A 591 -16.58 2.54 -35.47
N VAL A 592 -17.38 2.41 -36.51
CA VAL A 592 -18.75 2.91 -36.53
C VAL A 592 -19.65 1.85 -35.92
N VAL A 593 -20.49 2.27 -34.96
CA VAL A 593 -21.49 1.40 -34.35
C VAL A 593 -22.86 1.78 -34.89
N GLU A 594 -23.39 0.97 -35.81
CA GLU A 594 -24.70 1.23 -36.40
C GLU A 594 -25.84 1.10 -35.39
N GLY A 595 -26.86 1.95 -35.54
CA GLY A 595 -28.07 1.90 -34.72
C GLY A 595 -27.89 2.37 -33.26
N ARG A 596 -26.77 3.00 -32.93
CA ARG A 596 -26.48 3.57 -31.60
C ARG A 596 -26.33 5.09 -31.64
N GLY A 597 -26.58 5.72 -30.50
CA GLY A 597 -26.55 7.17 -30.34
C GLY A 597 -25.17 7.70 -29.93
N HIS A 598 -25.18 8.90 -29.35
CA HIS A 598 -23.98 9.64 -28.98
C HIS A 598 -23.30 9.08 -27.71
N ALA A 599 -24.06 8.46 -26.82
CA ALA A 599 -23.62 7.95 -25.52
C ALA A 599 -23.35 6.43 -25.53
N LEU A 600 -22.45 5.98 -26.42
CA LEU A 600 -22.11 4.56 -26.61
C LEU A 600 -21.76 3.82 -25.31
N PHE A 601 -21.04 4.48 -24.41
CA PHE A 601 -20.64 3.94 -23.10
C PHE A 601 -21.83 3.66 -22.16
N TRP A 602 -23.02 4.17 -22.44
CA TRP A 602 -24.26 3.83 -21.75
C TRP A 602 -25.14 2.86 -22.55
N GLU A 603 -25.17 2.99 -23.87
CA GLU A 603 -26.01 2.14 -24.73
C GLU A 603 -25.44 0.72 -24.88
N ILE A 604 -24.11 0.60 -24.94
CA ILE A 604 -23.35 -0.65 -25.09
C ILE A 604 -22.07 -0.59 -24.22
N PRO A 605 -22.21 -0.54 -22.88
CA PRO A 605 -21.09 -0.30 -21.97
C PRO A 605 -19.98 -1.35 -22.08
N GLN A 606 -20.35 -2.62 -22.27
CA GLN A 606 -19.40 -3.74 -22.35
C GLN A 606 -18.57 -3.68 -23.64
N ASP A 607 -19.22 -3.47 -24.79
CA ASP A 607 -18.53 -3.37 -26.08
C ASP A 607 -17.67 -2.11 -26.16
N THR A 608 -18.17 -0.99 -25.62
CA THR A 608 -17.41 0.26 -25.55
C THR A 608 -16.16 0.08 -24.68
N ALA A 609 -16.30 -0.51 -23.49
CA ALA A 609 -15.17 -0.78 -22.62
C ALA A 609 -14.15 -1.72 -23.28
N LYS A 610 -14.61 -2.77 -23.96
CA LYS A 610 -13.75 -3.71 -24.69
C LYS A 610 -12.88 -3.00 -25.72
N VAL A 611 -13.46 -2.14 -26.56
CA VAL A 611 -12.73 -1.41 -27.60
C VAL A 611 -11.72 -0.42 -27.00
N ILE A 612 -12.09 0.27 -25.92
CA ILE A 612 -11.16 1.16 -25.21
C ILE A 612 -9.99 0.36 -24.63
N ILE A 613 -10.25 -0.79 -24.00
CA ILE A 613 -9.20 -1.65 -23.43
C ILE A 613 -8.28 -2.20 -24.53
N GLU A 614 -8.83 -2.62 -25.67
CA GLU A 614 -8.05 -3.07 -26.83
C GLU A 614 -7.11 -1.97 -27.33
N PHE A 615 -7.61 -0.74 -27.47
CA PHE A 615 -6.78 0.41 -27.84
C PHE A 615 -5.68 0.69 -26.79
N VAL A 616 -6.04 0.73 -25.51
CA VAL A 616 -5.09 0.98 -24.42
C VAL A 616 -3.99 -0.07 -24.39
N THR A 617 -4.35 -1.34 -24.58
CA THR A 617 -3.41 -2.45 -24.61
C THR A 617 -2.42 -2.33 -25.77
N ARG A 618 -2.89 -1.91 -26.96
CA ARG A 618 -2.02 -1.69 -28.13
C ARG A 618 -1.03 -0.56 -27.89
N ALA A 619 -1.53 0.63 -27.54
CA ALA A 619 -0.69 1.80 -27.32
C ALA A 619 0.35 1.58 -26.19
N TRP A 620 0.00 0.79 -25.17
CA TRP A 620 0.94 0.45 -24.10
C TRP A 620 2.04 -0.52 -24.55
N LYS A 621 1.72 -1.51 -25.39
CA LYS A 621 2.72 -2.43 -25.97
C LYS A 621 3.72 -1.70 -26.86
N ASP A 622 3.22 -0.84 -27.75
CA ASP A 622 4.07 -0.08 -28.67
C ASP A 622 5.05 0.82 -27.90
N THR A 623 4.62 1.38 -26.77
CA THR A 623 5.49 2.18 -25.88
C THR A 623 6.52 1.33 -25.11
N TYR A 624 6.23 0.05 -24.85
CA TYR A 624 7.12 -0.85 -24.09
C TYR A 624 8.18 -1.48 -24.98
N ASP A 625 7.80 -1.89 -26.20
CA ASP A 625 8.71 -2.53 -27.15
C ASP A 625 9.79 -1.54 -27.65
N ASP A 626 9.45 -0.26 -27.81
CA ASP A 626 10.39 0.82 -28.20
C ASP A 626 11.39 1.20 -27.09
N VAL A 627 11.15 0.77 -25.84
CA VAL A 627 12.06 0.96 -24.69
C VAL A 627 12.93 -0.29 -24.46
N SER A 628 12.60 -1.41 -25.13
CA SER A 628 13.30 -2.70 -25.02
C SER A 628 14.21 -3.03 -26.22
N ALA A 629 14.20 -2.19 -27.25
CA ALA A 629 15.15 -2.17 -28.38
C ALA A 629 16.21 -1.08 -28.17
#